data_AF-A0A1Q1FJI7-F1
#
_entry.id   AF-A0A1Q1FJI7-F1
#
_cell.length_a   1.000
_cell.length_b   1.000
_cell.length_c   1.000
_cell.angle_alpha   90.00
_cell.angle_beta   90.00
_cell.angle_gamma   90.00
#
_symmetry.space_group_name_H-M   'P 1'
#
loop_
_entity.id
_entity.type
_entity.pdbx_description
1 polymer ?
#
loop_
_entity_poly.entity_id
_entity_poly.type
_entity_poly.pdbx_seq_one_letter_code
_entity_poly.pdbx_strand_id
1 'polypeptide(L)'
;MEVEYGETWTYESIVGALPGIDVSTRAAVAIQFLVFEAAILALAAIYDLWAAALAGTAAVVVATVGSVEMLRISQLVRGEAVPESYRRLLFGSSVEVVLSVLAYVALITHLFVYAPRSGAPLLAALFGPEPPILVVYLVLLVLWDVCYRIGTGWWASVVALWRSARYRFDPATARTLQRADLETMGFGILQLALVPFLSSSPVLRTAVVGHVVAVTVVTGASVLLLWIRTETATRSSSP
;
A
#
# COMPACT_ATOMS: atom_id res chain seq x y z
N MET A 1 0.31 -6.31 -25.79
CA MET A 1 1.76 -6.34 -25.47
C MET A 1 1.89 -7.11 -24.19
N GLU A 2 2.49 -8.30 -24.24
CA GLU A 2 2.90 -9.02 -23.04
C GLU A 2 3.89 -8.16 -22.27
N VAL A 3 3.61 -7.90 -21.00
CA VAL A 3 4.50 -7.12 -20.14
C VAL A 3 5.57 -8.06 -19.61
N GLU A 4 6.84 -7.73 -19.84
CA GLU A 4 7.99 -8.59 -19.53
C GLU A 4 8.23 -8.66 -18.01
N TYR A 5 8.68 -9.83 -17.53
CA TYR A 5 9.04 -10.04 -16.12
C TYR A 5 10.07 -8.99 -15.67
N GLY A 6 9.73 -8.16 -14.68
CA GLY A 6 10.59 -7.08 -14.18
C GLY A 6 10.11 -5.65 -14.49
N GLU A 7 9.04 -5.50 -15.28
CA GLU A 7 8.39 -4.21 -15.51
C GLU A 7 7.13 -3.99 -14.64
N THR A 8 6.74 -5.00 -13.86
CA THR A 8 5.52 -5.08 -13.07
C THR A 8 5.81 -5.27 -11.59
N TRP A 9 4.96 -4.69 -10.73
CA TRP A 9 5.00 -5.03 -9.30
C TRP A 9 4.82 -6.53 -9.11
N THR A 10 5.41 -7.08 -8.05
CA THR A 10 5.29 -8.52 -7.74
C THR A 10 3.83 -9.02 -7.72
N TYR A 11 2.87 -8.22 -7.24
CA TYR A 11 1.44 -8.54 -7.31
C TYR A 11 0.91 -8.70 -8.74
N GLU A 12 1.28 -7.79 -9.66
CA GLU A 12 0.89 -7.87 -11.07
C GLU A 12 1.45 -9.16 -11.71
N SER A 13 2.68 -9.54 -11.34
CA SER A 13 3.33 -10.77 -11.82
C SER A 13 2.67 -12.06 -11.33
N ILE A 14 2.13 -12.08 -10.11
CA ILE A 14 1.41 -13.25 -9.57
C ILE A 14 0.06 -13.45 -10.29
N VAL A 15 -0.67 -12.35 -10.54
CA VAL A 15 -1.97 -12.41 -11.24
C VAL A 15 -1.79 -12.82 -12.70
N GLY A 16 -0.75 -12.32 -13.37
CA GLY A 16 -0.44 -12.68 -14.76
C GLY A 16 0.09 -14.11 -14.96
N ALA A 17 0.51 -14.79 -13.90
CA ALA A 17 1.09 -16.14 -13.98
C ALA A 17 0.05 -17.28 -14.05
N LEU A 18 -1.25 -17.00 -13.94
CA LEU A 18 -2.31 -18.00 -14.04
C LEU A 18 -2.67 -18.26 -15.52
N PRO A 19 -2.26 -19.41 -16.11
CA PRO A 19 -2.47 -19.68 -17.53
C PRO A 19 -3.96 -19.81 -17.85
N GLY A 20 -4.42 -19.08 -18.87
CA GLY A 20 -5.76 -19.21 -19.45
C GLY A 20 -6.87 -18.35 -18.82
N ILE A 21 -6.55 -17.43 -17.92
CA ILE A 21 -7.54 -16.52 -17.31
C ILE A 21 -7.16 -15.05 -17.58
N ASP A 22 -7.75 -14.44 -18.62
CA ASP A 22 -7.65 -13.00 -18.86
C ASP A 22 -8.66 -12.23 -18.01
N VAL A 23 -8.33 -12.02 -16.73
CA VAL A 23 -9.13 -11.17 -15.85
C VAL A 23 -8.74 -9.72 -16.07
N SER A 24 -9.70 -8.87 -16.47
CA SER A 24 -9.44 -7.42 -16.52
C SER A 24 -9.01 -6.91 -15.14
N THR A 25 -8.15 -5.90 -15.11
CA THR A 25 -7.67 -5.27 -13.87
C THR A 25 -8.80 -4.90 -12.89
N ARG A 26 -9.92 -4.38 -13.42
CA ARG A 26 -11.10 -4.03 -12.62
C ARG A 26 -11.78 -5.27 -12.03
N ALA A 27 -11.88 -6.34 -12.80
CA ALA A 27 -12.45 -7.60 -12.33
C ALA A 27 -11.57 -8.24 -11.26
N ALA A 28 -10.23 -8.18 -11.39
CA ALA A 28 -9.31 -8.70 -10.37
C ALA A 28 -9.49 -7.98 -9.02
N VAL A 29 -9.53 -6.65 -9.02
CA VAL A 29 -9.79 -5.84 -7.82
C VAL A 29 -11.17 -6.12 -7.23
N ALA A 30 -12.20 -6.23 -8.07
CA ALA A 30 -13.56 -6.56 -7.61
C ALA A 30 -13.64 -7.94 -6.98
N ILE A 31 -13.00 -8.95 -7.59
CA ILE A 31 -12.94 -10.31 -7.04
C ILE A 31 -12.21 -10.32 -5.70
N GLN A 32 -11.05 -9.65 -5.60
CA GLN A 32 -10.31 -9.52 -4.34
C GLN A 32 -11.20 -8.94 -3.23
N PHE A 33 -11.83 -7.80 -3.49
CA PHE A 33 -12.73 -7.16 -2.53
C PHE A 33 -13.87 -8.10 -2.12
N LEU A 34 -14.59 -8.67 -3.09
CA LEU A 34 -15.75 -9.51 -2.82
C LEU A 34 -15.40 -10.79 -2.06
N VAL A 35 -14.28 -11.44 -2.40
CA VAL A 35 -13.84 -12.66 -1.71
C VAL A 35 -13.48 -12.38 -0.26
N PHE A 36 -12.66 -11.37 0.00
CA PHE A 36 -12.28 -11.03 1.38
C PHE A 36 -13.46 -10.49 2.19
N GLU A 37 -14.26 -9.60 1.62
CA GLU A 37 -15.42 -9.04 2.32
C GLU A 37 -16.46 -10.12 2.63
N ALA A 38 -16.79 -10.99 1.67
CA ALA A 38 -17.72 -12.09 1.89
C ALA A 38 -17.21 -13.06 2.97
N ALA A 39 -15.90 -13.36 2.99
CA ALA A 39 -15.31 -14.21 4.03
C ALA A 39 -15.41 -13.56 5.42
N ILE A 40 -15.15 -12.25 5.53
CA ILE A 40 -15.28 -11.49 6.78
C ILE A 40 -16.73 -11.52 7.26
N LEU A 41 -17.70 -11.19 6.40
CA LEU A 41 -19.11 -11.16 6.76
C LEU A 41 -19.65 -12.55 7.13
N ALA A 42 -19.23 -13.59 6.41
CA ALA A 42 -19.61 -14.97 6.71
C ALA A 42 -19.07 -15.41 8.08
N LEU A 43 -17.79 -15.16 8.37
CA LEU A 43 -17.21 -15.51 9.67
C LEU A 43 -17.80 -14.66 10.80
N ALA A 44 -18.10 -13.39 10.55
CA ALA A 44 -18.79 -12.54 11.52
C ALA A 44 -20.17 -13.07 11.87
N ALA A 45 -20.92 -13.55 10.88
CA ALA A 45 -22.23 -14.18 11.10
C ALA A 45 -22.14 -15.53 11.84
N ILE A 46 -21.11 -16.35 11.54
CA ILE A 46 -20.92 -17.68 12.15
C ILE A 46 -20.46 -17.56 13.61
N TYR A 47 -19.54 -16.63 13.90
CA TYR A 47 -18.87 -16.51 15.20
C TYR A 47 -19.35 -15.32 16.04
N ASP A 48 -20.36 -14.59 15.59
CA ASP A 48 -20.91 -13.37 16.23
C ASP A 48 -19.86 -12.26 16.46
N LEU A 49 -19.09 -11.95 15.40
CA LEU A 49 -17.94 -11.03 15.45
C LEU A 49 -18.18 -9.71 14.70
N TRP A 50 -19.41 -9.18 14.70
CA TRP A 50 -19.79 -8.00 13.92
C TRP A 50 -18.97 -6.74 14.23
N ALA A 51 -18.54 -6.55 15.47
CA ALA A 51 -17.67 -5.43 15.84
C ALA A 51 -16.28 -5.55 15.18
N ALA A 52 -15.72 -6.76 15.13
CA ALA A 52 -14.44 -7.01 14.46
C ALA A 52 -14.58 -7.00 12.93
N ALA A 53 -15.76 -7.34 12.40
CA ALA A 53 -16.06 -7.25 10.98
C ALA A 53 -15.83 -5.82 10.45
N LEU A 54 -16.21 -4.78 11.20
CA LEU A 54 -15.95 -3.38 10.81
C LEU A 54 -14.46 -3.09 10.64
N ALA A 55 -13.61 -3.60 11.53
CA ALA A 55 -12.16 -3.46 11.42
C ALA A 55 -11.61 -4.23 10.21
N GLY A 56 -12.13 -5.43 9.97
CA GLY A 56 -11.80 -6.25 8.81
C GLY A 56 -12.18 -5.56 7.49
N THR A 57 -13.41 -5.07 7.36
CA THR A 57 -13.90 -4.33 6.19
C THR A 57 -13.04 -3.09 5.94
N ALA A 58 -12.70 -2.32 6.98
CA ALA A 58 -11.80 -1.18 6.83
C ALA A 58 -10.43 -1.59 6.26
N ALA A 59 -9.86 -2.70 6.75
CA ALA A 59 -8.60 -3.25 6.23
C ALA A 59 -8.71 -3.71 4.77
N VAL A 60 -9.80 -4.39 4.41
CA VAL A 60 -10.06 -4.83 3.03
C VAL A 60 -10.25 -3.64 2.09
N VAL A 61 -10.97 -2.60 2.52
CA VAL A 61 -11.14 -1.37 1.74
C VAL A 61 -9.78 -0.69 1.52
N VAL A 62 -8.96 -0.53 2.56
CA VAL A 62 -7.61 0.02 2.44
C VAL A 62 -6.78 -0.79 1.44
N ALA A 63 -6.76 -2.12 1.57
CA ALA A 63 -6.02 -3.00 0.67
C ALA A 63 -6.52 -2.93 -0.79
N THR A 64 -7.84 -2.87 -0.97
CA THR A 64 -8.49 -2.76 -2.29
C THR A 64 -8.13 -1.44 -2.96
N VAL A 65 -8.23 -0.32 -2.24
CA VAL A 65 -7.82 0.98 -2.77
C VAL A 65 -6.32 1.00 -3.07
N GLY A 66 -5.48 0.43 -2.20
CA GLY A 66 -4.05 0.29 -2.45
C GLY A 66 -3.74 -0.48 -3.74
N SER A 67 -4.55 -1.50 -4.05
CA SER A 67 -4.42 -2.24 -5.31
C SER A 67 -4.74 -1.36 -6.53
N VAL A 68 -5.82 -0.57 -6.46
CA VAL A 68 -6.19 0.39 -7.51
C VAL A 68 -5.10 1.44 -7.72
N GLU A 69 -4.58 2.01 -6.64
CA GLU A 69 -3.57 3.07 -6.69
C GLU A 69 -2.25 2.55 -7.27
N MET A 70 -1.82 1.34 -6.90
CA MET A 70 -0.64 0.72 -7.52
C MET A 70 -0.78 0.58 -9.04
N LEU A 71 -1.95 0.15 -9.51
CA LEU A 71 -2.22 0.01 -10.94
C LEU A 71 -2.25 1.36 -11.67
N ARG A 72 -2.83 2.39 -11.05
CA ARG A 72 -2.83 3.75 -11.61
C ARG A 72 -1.43 4.33 -11.68
N ILE A 73 -0.65 4.20 -10.60
CA ILE A 73 0.76 4.63 -10.58
C ILE A 73 1.55 3.89 -11.66
N SER A 74 1.37 2.57 -11.81
CA SER A 74 2.00 1.80 -12.89
C SER A 74 1.65 2.37 -14.27
N GLN A 75 0.37 2.66 -14.53
CA GLN A 75 -0.07 3.23 -15.80
C GLN A 75 0.49 4.63 -16.05
N LEU A 76 0.49 5.50 -15.04
CA LEU A 76 1.03 6.85 -15.13
C LEU A 76 2.53 6.85 -15.40
N VAL A 77 3.30 6.02 -14.68
CA VAL A 77 4.76 5.98 -14.83
C VAL A 77 5.19 5.32 -16.15
N ARG A 78 4.50 4.27 -16.61
CA ARG A 78 4.79 3.62 -17.90
C ARG A 78 4.34 4.45 -19.11
N GLY A 79 3.36 5.33 -18.92
CA GLY A 79 2.88 6.24 -19.97
C GLY A 79 3.84 7.38 -20.30
N GLU A 80 4.87 7.60 -19.48
CA GLU A 80 5.81 8.71 -19.59
C GLU A 80 7.22 8.25 -19.96
N ALA A 81 7.97 9.11 -20.64
CA ALA A 81 9.37 8.87 -21.00
C ALA A 81 10.31 9.06 -19.79
N VAL A 82 10.17 8.21 -18.77
CA VAL A 82 11.00 8.26 -17.55
C VAL A 82 12.33 7.51 -17.70
N PRO A 83 13.40 7.92 -16.99
CA PRO A 83 14.67 7.22 -17.00
C PRO A 83 14.54 5.74 -16.60
N GLU A 84 15.27 4.87 -17.31
CA GLU A 84 15.25 3.42 -17.08
C GLU A 84 15.68 3.01 -15.66
N SER A 85 16.62 3.76 -15.07
CA SER A 85 17.03 3.57 -13.68
C SER A 85 15.90 3.80 -12.68
N TYR A 86 15.02 4.77 -12.94
CA TYR A 86 13.85 5.00 -12.09
C TYR A 86 12.82 3.88 -12.25
N ARG A 87 12.54 3.46 -13.49
CA ARG A 87 11.60 2.36 -13.78
C ARG A 87 12.05 1.06 -13.09
N ARG A 88 13.32 0.67 -13.24
CA ARG A 88 13.87 -0.52 -12.60
C ARG A 88 13.89 -0.45 -11.08
N LEU A 89 14.19 0.72 -10.51
CA LEU A 89 14.17 0.89 -9.06
C LEU A 89 12.74 0.75 -8.51
N LEU A 90 11.76 1.32 -9.21
CA LEU A 90 10.36 1.29 -8.81
C LEU A 90 9.72 -0.11 -8.93
N PHE A 91 9.92 -0.80 -10.06
CA PHE A 91 9.21 -2.06 -10.35
C PHE A 91 10.08 -3.32 -10.22
N GLY A 92 11.39 -3.23 -10.46
CA GLY A 92 12.26 -4.39 -10.65
C GLY A 92 13.19 -4.72 -9.49
N SER A 93 13.12 -3.99 -8.37
CA SER A 93 14.06 -4.15 -7.25
C SER A 93 13.59 -5.13 -6.17
N SER A 94 12.31 -5.51 -6.16
CA SER A 94 11.65 -6.31 -5.12
C SER A 94 11.80 -5.75 -3.69
N VAL A 95 12.27 -4.51 -3.55
CA VAL A 95 12.49 -3.85 -2.25
C VAL A 95 11.16 -3.64 -1.54
N GLU A 96 10.07 -3.39 -2.29
CA GLU A 96 8.73 -3.32 -1.75
C GLU A 96 8.35 -4.61 -1.02
N VAL A 97 8.65 -5.77 -1.59
CA VAL A 97 8.34 -7.07 -0.99
C VAL A 97 9.15 -7.27 0.28
N VAL A 98 10.45 -6.92 0.27
CA VAL A 98 11.32 -7.03 1.44
C VAL A 98 10.78 -6.17 2.58
N LEU A 99 10.43 -4.91 2.31
CA LEU A 99 9.86 -3.99 3.29
C LEU A 99 8.53 -4.51 3.85
N SER A 100 7.67 -5.06 2.99
CA SER A 100 6.40 -5.66 3.38
C SER A 100 6.56 -6.90 4.26
N VAL A 101 7.50 -7.78 3.93
CA VAL A 101 7.83 -8.96 4.76
C VAL A 101 8.35 -8.53 6.12
N LEU A 102 9.28 -7.56 6.18
CA LEU A 102 9.78 -7.05 7.44
C LEU A 102 8.67 -6.41 8.30
N ALA A 103 7.80 -5.62 7.68
CA ALA A 103 6.65 -5.03 8.36
C ALA A 103 5.68 -6.10 8.89
N TYR A 104 5.40 -7.14 8.10
CA TYR A 104 4.51 -8.23 8.49
C TYR A 104 5.10 -9.10 9.61
N VAL A 105 6.40 -9.42 9.54
CA VAL A 105 7.10 -10.15 10.61
C VAL A 105 7.10 -9.33 11.90
N ALA A 106 7.34 -8.02 11.83
CA ALA A 106 7.25 -7.13 12.98
C ALA A 106 5.82 -7.09 13.56
N LEU A 107 4.79 -7.07 12.71
CA LEU A 107 3.39 -7.12 13.12
C LEU A 107 3.04 -8.42 13.82
N ILE A 108 3.38 -9.59 13.24
CA ILE A 108 3.17 -10.90 13.87
C ILE A 108 3.87 -10.95 15.22
N THR A 109 5.14 -10.52 15.27
CA THR A 109 5.91 -10.48 16.52
C THR A 109 5.21 -9.60 17.55
N HIS A 110 4.67 -8.46 17.14
CA HIS A 110 3.90 -7.60 18.02
C HIS A 110 2.63 -8.30 18.54
N LEU A 111 1.82 -8.89 17.65
CA LEU A 111 0.53 -9.50 17.99
C LEU A 111 0.66 -10.72 18.91
N PHE A 112 1.68 -11.56 18.71
CA PHE A 112 1.80 -12.85 19.41
C PHE A 112 2.88 -12.90 20.49
N VAL A 113 3.85 -11.97 20.48
CA VAL A 113 4.92 -11.96 21.49
C VAL A 113 4.84 -10.75 22.39
N TYR A 114 4.75 -9.54 21.82
CA TYR A 114 4.77 -8.32 22.62
C TYR A 114 3.43 -8.05 23.32
N ALA A 115 2.33 -8.01 22.57
CA ALA A 115 1.01 -7.63 23.08
C ALA A 115 0.48 -8.55 24.20
N PRO A 116 0.67 -9.89 24.13
CA PRO A 116 0.30 -10.77 25.23
C PRO A 116 1.12 -10.52 26.51
N ARG A 117 2.40 -10.16 26.38
CA ARG A 117 3.26 -9.84 27.54
C ARG A 117 2.93 -8.48 28.17
N SER A 118 2.43 -7.54 27.38
CA SER A 118 2.05 -6.21 27.86
C SER A 118 0.61 -6.13 28.39
N GLY A 119 -0.12 -7.25 28.45
CA GLY A 119 -1.48 -7.31 29.01
C GLY A 119 -2.58 -6.68 28.15
N ALA A 120 -2.29 -6.37 26.88
CA ALA A 120 -3.24 -5.75 25.95
C ALA A 120 -3.24 -6.47 24.58
N PRO A 121 -3.64 -7.75 24.50
CA PRO A 121 -3.62 -8.47 23.25
C PRO A 121 -4.74 -7.99 22.32
N LEU A 122 -4.40 -7.34 21.21
CA LEU A 122 -5.37 -6.86 20.20
C LEU A 122 -6.32 -7.96 19.73
N LEU A 123 -5.78 -9.16 19.49
CA LEU A 123 -6.58 -10.30 19.04
C LEU A 123 -7.61 -10.73 20.11
N ALA A 124 -7.23 -10.69 21.39
CA ALA A 124 -8.16 -10.99 22.47
C ALA A 124 -9.25 -9.92 22.61
N ALA A 125 -8.90 -8.65 22.38
CA ALA A 125 -9.85 -7.55 22.40
C ALA A 125 -10.86 -7.62 21.24
N LEU A 126 -10.44 -8.11 20.06
CA LEU A 126 -11.30 -8.21 18.87
C LEU A 126 -12.14 -9.50 18.85
N PHE A 127 -11.59 -10.61 19.36
CA PHE A 127 -12.14 -11.95 19.12
C PHE A 127 -12.38 -12.76 20.40
N GLY A 128 -12.08 -12.21 21.58
CA GLY A 128 -12.14 -12.92 22.85
C GLY A 128 -10.89 -13.76 23.16
N PRO A 129 -10.84 -14.42 24.33
CA PRO A 129 -9.65 -15.10 24.83
C PRO A 129 -9.25 -16.33 24.01
N GLU A 130 -10.20 -16.98 23.34
CA GLU A 130 -10.00 -18.17 22.50
C GLU A 130 -10.48 -17.88 21.07
N PRO A 131 -9.69 -17.13 20.27
CA PRO A 131 -10.12 -16.71 18.95
C PRO A 131 -10.23 -17.91 17.99
N PRO A 132 -11.31 -18.00 17.18
CA PRO A 132 -11.47 -19.10 16.23
C PRO A 132 -10.33 -19.16 15.20
N ILE A 133 -9.79 -20.36 14.96
CA ILE A 133 -8.61 -20.57 14.09
C ILE A 133 -8.82 -19.97 12.69
N LEU A 134 -9.99 -20.19 12.09
CA LEU A 134 -10.31 -19.67 10.75
C LEU A 134 -10.34 -18.14 10.71
N VAL A 135 -10.82 -17.50 11.78
CA VAL A 135 -10.84 -16.04 11.92
C VAL A 135 -9.42 -15.50 12.00
N VAL A 136 -8.57 -16.10 12.86
CA VAL A 136 -7.16 -15.70 12.98
C VAL A 136 -6.42 -15.86 11.65
N TYR A 137 -6.62 -16.98 10.96
CA TYR A 137 -6.00 -17.22 9.66
C TYR A 137 -6.39 -16.14 8.63
N LEU A 138 -7.69 -15.84 8.51
CA LEU A 138 -8.16 -14.81 7.59
C LEU A 138 -7.60 -13.42 7.94
N VAL A 139 -7.59 -13.06 9.23
CA VAL A 139 -7.04 -11.80 9.71
C VAL A 139 -5.56 -11.68 9.35
N LEU A 140 -4.78 -12.73 9.53
CA LEU A 140 -3.36 -12.72 9.17
C LEU A 140 -3.14 -12.57 7.66
N LEU A 141 -4.01 -13.11 6.83
CA LEU A 141 -3.98 -12.89 5.38
C LEU A 141 -4.32 -11.45 5.01
N VAL A 142 -5.35 -10.87 5.60
CA VAL A 142 -5.74 -9.47 5.37
C VAL A 142 -4.63 -8.52 5.84
N LEU A 143 -4.05 -8.77 7.01
CA LEU A 143 -2.95 -7.98 7.54
C LEU A 143 -1.68 -8.10 6.68
N TRP A 144 -1.42 -9.27 6.09
CA TRP A 144 -0.35 -9.42 5.10
C TRP A 144 -0.58 -8.50 3.90
N ASP A 145 -1.79 -8.50 3.32
CA ASP A 145 -2.11 -7.63 2.17
C ASP A 145 -1.98 -6.15 2.54
N VAL A 146 -2.43 -5.75 3.75
CA VAL A 146 -2.22 -4.38 4.25
C VAL A 146 -0.72 -4.05 4.37
N CYS A 147 0.09 -4.91 4.99
CA CYS A 147 1.54 -4.72 5.07
C CYS A 147 2.20 -4.66 3.68
N TYR A 148 1.69 -5.44 2.72
CA TYR A 148 2.14 -5.39 1.34
C TYR A 148 1.94 -4.01 0.71
N ARG A 149 0.73 -3.45 0.83
CA ARG A 149 0.43 -2.12 0.27
C ARG A 149 1.15 -1.00 1.01
N ILE A 150 1.31 -1.10 2.33
CA ILE A 150 2.09 -0.15 3.14
C ILE A 150 3.56 -0.12 2.69
N GLY A 151 4.19 -1.30 2.56
CA GLY A 151 5.58 -1.39 2.11
C GLY A 151 5.77 -0.87 0.68
N THR A 152 4.83 -1.18 -0.22
CA THR A 152 4.83 -0.68 -1.59
C THR A 152 4.68 0.84 -1.65
N GLY A 153 3.72 1.41 -0.93
CA GLY A 153 3.52 2.87 -0.85
C GLY A 153 4.74 3.59 -0.28
N TRP A 154 5.39 3.02 0.74
CA TRP A 154 6.65 3.57 1.28
C TRP A 154 7.74 3.59 0.22
N TRP A 155 7.97 2.46 -0.45
CA TRP A 155 9.02 2.36 -1.47
C TRP A 155 8.77 3.32 -2.63
N ALA A 156 7.54 3.37 -3.14
CA ALA A 156 7.14 4.32 -4.17
C ALA A 156 7.42 5.77 -3.77
N SER A 157 7.15 6.14 -2.52
CA SER A 157 7.44 7.47 -1.98
C SER A 157 8.93 7.80 -1.98
N VAL A 158 9.77 6.88 -1.50
CA VAL A 158 11.23 7.06 -1.44
C VAL A 158 11.82 7.19 -2.85
N VAL A 159 11.39 6.32 -3.76
CA VAL A 159 11.88 6.31 -5.15
C VAL A 159 11.39 7.54 -5.91
N ALA A 160 10.18 8.03 -5.63
CA ALA A 160 9.67 9.31 -6.15
C ALA A 160 10.54 10.49 -5.71
N LEU A 161 10.86 10.60 -4.40
CA LEU A 161 11.73 11.66 -3.90
C LEU A 161 13.11 11.61 -4.53
N TRP A 162 13.72 10.43 -4.60
CA TRP A 162 15.01 10.23 -5.26
C TRP A 162 14.97 10.66 -6.72
N ARG A 163 13.94 10.27 -7.47
CA ARG A 163 13.74 10.67 -8.88
C ARG A 163 13.67 12.18 -9.01
N SER A 164 12.85 12.84 -8.19
CA SER A 164 12.64 14.29 -8.21
C SER A 164 13.90 15.07 -7.83
N ALA A 165 14.76 14.49 -6.98
CA ALA A 165 16.06 15.04 -6.62
C ALA A 165 17.14 14.80 -7.70
N ARG A 166 17.08 13.68 -8.44
CA ARG A 166 18.14 13.27 -9.37
C ARG A 166 17.96 13.76 -10.80
N TYR A 167 16.71 13.90 -11.25
CA TYR A 167 16.37 14.18 -12.64
C TYR A 167 15.63 15.51 -12.81
N ARG A 168 15.53 15.95 -14.07
CA ARG A 168 14.72 17.07 -14.51
C ARG A 168 13.79 16.56 -15.61
N PHE A 169 12.58 17.08 -15.62
CA PHE A 169 11.52 16.68 -16.53
C PHE A 169 10.95 17.93 -17.20
N ASP A 170 10.38 17.76 -18.38
CA ASP A 170 9.56 18.80 -18.98
C ASP A 170 8.25 18.99 -18.16
N PRO A 171 7.53 20.11 -18.34
CA PRO A 171 6.36 20.41 -17.55
C PRO A 171 5.22 19.40 -17.67
N ALA A 172 5.05 18.70 -18.79
CA ALA A 172 3.98 17.73 -18.96
C ALA A 172 4.31 16.47 -18.14
N THR A 173 5.50 15.89 -18.33
CA THR A 173 5.96 14.73 -17.56
C THR A 173 5.98 15.03 -16.05
N ALA A 174 6.44 16.21 -15.65
CA ALA A 174 6.48 16.61 -14.25
C ALA A 174 5.10 16.62 -13.60
N ARG A 175 4.05 17.08 -14.30
CA ARG A 175 2.67 17.08 -13.79
C ARG A 175 2.11 15.67 -13.65
N THR A 176 2.38 14.78 -14.61
CA THR A 176 1.97 13.37 -14.50
C THR A 176 2.63 12.70 -13.30
N LEU A 177 3.92 12.94 -13.08
CA LEU A 177 4.64 12.41 -11.92
C LEU A 177 4.16 13.02 -10.60
N GLN A 178 3.86 14.32 -10.55
CA GLN A 178 3.24 14.94 -9.38
C GLN A 178 1.89 14.30 -9.03
N ARG A 179 1.07 13.99 -10.05
CA ARG A 179 -0.20 13.30 -9.84
C ARG A 179 0.02 11.91 -9.24
N ALA A 180 0.96 11.13 -9.78
CA ALA A 180 1.29 9.81 -9.24
C ALA A 180 1.80 9.88 -7.78
N ASP A 181 2.60 10.90 -7.45
CA ASP A 181 3.07 11.12 -6.09
C ASP A 181 1.93 11.54 -5.14
N LEU A 182 0.96 12.33 -5.60
CA LEU A 182 -0.23 12.71 -4.84
C LEU A 182 -1.20 11.53 -4.63
N GLU A 183 -1.34 10.65 -5.62
CA GLU A 183 -2.07 9.38 -5.50
C GLU A 183 -1.42 8.49 -4.42
N THR A 184 -0.09 8.39 -4.42
CA THR A 184 0.68 7.69 -3.35
C THR A 184 0.44 8.30 -1.98
N MET A 185 0.46 9.64 -1.87
CA MET A 185 0.17 10.36 -0.63
C MET A 185 -1.28 10.11 -0.16
N GLY A 186 -2.25 10.20 -1.07
CA GLY A 186 -3.66 9.95 -0.80
C GLY A 186 -3.90 8.54 -0.26
N PHE A 187 -3.24 7.54 -0.84
CA PHE A 187 -3.25 6.18 -0.29
C PHE A 187 -2.65 6.11 1.11
N GLY A 188 -1.51 6.78 1.37
CA GLY A 188 -0.93 6.88 2.71
C GLY A 188 -1.91 7.45 3.73
N ILE A 189 -2.61 8.55 3.39
CA ILE A 189 -3.61 9.19 4.26
C ILE A 189 -4.80 8.28 4.51
N LEU A 190 -5.26 7.52 3.50
CA LEU A 190 -6.37 6.58 3.63
C LEU A 190 -6.15 5.54 4.74
N GLN A 191 -4.90 5.17 5.02
CA GLN A 191 -4.57 4.21 6.09
C GLN A 191 -4.97 4.72 7.48
N LEU A 192 -5.22 6.02 7.67
CA LEU A 192 -5.79 6.55 8.91
C LEU A 192 -7.17 5.97 9.21
N ALA A 193 -7.88 5.40 8.22
CA ALA A 193 -9.12 4.65 8.43
C ALA A 193 -8.94 3.45 9.38
N LEU A 194 -7.70 2.93 9.55
CA LEU A 194 -7.39 1.85 10.47
C LEU A 194 -7.22 2.31 11.93
N VAL A 195 -6.88 3.59 12.14
CA VAL A 195 -6.52 4.14 13.47
C VAL A 195 -7.60 3.94 14.54
N PRO A 196 -8.91 4.13 14.26
CA PRO A 196 -9.96 3.90 15.26
C PRO A 196 -9.95 2.50 15.85
N PHE A 197 -9.55 1.49 15.07
CA PHE A 197 -9.51 0.08 15.47
C PHE A 197 -8.23 -0.30 16.23
N LEU A 198 -7.25 0.61 16.33
CA LEU A 198 -5.98 0.41 17.03
C LEU A 198 -5.95 1.10 18.40
N SER A 199 -7.12 1.41 18.97
CA SER A 199 -7.25 2.10 20.26
C SER A 199 -6.57 1.34 21.41
N SER A 200 -6.69 0.02 21.42
CA SER A 200 -6.09 -0.90 22.40
C SER A 200 -4.60 -1.19 22.17
N SER A 201 -4.04 -0.76 21.03
CA SER A 201 -2.66 -1.05 20.63
C SER A 201 -1.90 0.24 20.30
N PRO A 202 -1.40 0.98 21.31
CA PRO A 202 -0.73 2.26 21.11
C PRO A 202 0.50 2.14 20.21
N VAL A 203 1.23 1.01 20.27
CA VAL A 203 2.39 0.76 19.40
C VAL A 203 1.98 0.69 17.94
N LEU A 204 0.97 -0.12 17.59
CA LEU A 204 0.47 -0.22 16.21
C LEU A 204 -0.13 1.09 15.73
N ARG A 205 -0.88 1.79 16.59
CA ARG A 205 -1.44 3.10 16.27
C ARG A 205 -0.34 4.11 15.94
N THR A 206 0.71 4.18 16.75
CA THR A 206 1.87 5.05 16.49
C THR A 206 2.61 4.63 15.23
N ALA A 207 2.74 3.33 14.95
CA ALA A 207 3.37 2.84 13.73
C ALA A 207 2.61 3.28 12.47
N VAL A 208 1.27 3.13 12.45
CA VAL A 208 0.43 3.57 11.32
C VAL A 208 0.49 5.08 11.15
N VAL A 209 0.26 5.86 12.22
CA VAL A 209 0.30 7.33 12.15
C VAL A 209 1.69 7.83 11.72
N GLY A 210 2.75 7.26 12.29
CA GLY A 210 4.13 7.59 11.94
C GLY A 210 4.43 7.30 10.46
N HIS A 211 3.94 6.16 9.95
CA HIS A 211 4.06 5.83 8.53
C HIS A 211 3.30 6.84 7.65
N VAL A 212 2.05 7.19 7.98
CA VAL A 212 1.28 8.19 7.22
C VAL A 212 2.01 9.54 7.16
N VAL A 213 2.55 10.00 8.30
CA VAL A 213 3.36 11.22 8.37
C VAL A 213 4.60 11.09 7.48
N ALA A 214 5.33 9.99 7.58
CA ALA A 214 6.54 9.76 6.79
C ALA A 214 6.24 9.78 5.27
N VAL A 215 5.23 9.05 4.82
CA VAL A 215 4.79 9.03 3.42
C VAL A 215 4.41 10.43 2.96
N THR A 216 3.60 11.15 3.74
CA THR A 216 3.15 12.51 3.40
C THR A 216 4.31 13.48 3.26
N VAL A 217 5.27 13.44 4.18
CA VAL A 217 6.46 14.30 4.14
C VAL A 217 7.34 13.97 2.93
N VAL A 218 7.62 12.70 2.68
CA VAL A 218 8.52 12.26 1.60
C VAL A 218 7.91 12.53 0.23
N THR A 219 6.63 12.18 0.03
CA THR A 219 5.92 12.46 -1.23
C THR A 219 5.70 13.96 -1.44
N GLY A 220 5.37 14.71 -0.39
CA GLY A 220 5.25 16.17 -0.43
C GLY A 220 6.56 16.84 -0.84
N ALA A 221 7.69 16.38 -0.31
CA ALA A 221 9.01 16.85 -0.72
C ALA A 221 9.31 16.53 -2.20
N SER A 222 8.91 15.36 -2.69
CA SER A 222 9.03 14.98 -4.11
C SER A 222 8.25 15.93 -5.01
N VAL A 223 6.96 16.18 -4.70
CA VAL A 223 6.08 17.08 -5.44
C VAL A 223 6.65 18.50 -5.46
N LEU A 224 7.09 19.00 -4.31
CA LEU A 224 7.69 20.32 -4.17
C LEU A 224 8.97 20.46 -5.03
N LEU A 225 9.85 19.46 -5.01
CA LEU A 225 11.07 19.47 -5.82
C LEU A 225 10.76 19.49 -7.32
N LEU A 226 9.78 18.71 -7.78
CA LEU A 226 9.33 18.75 -9.18
C LEU A 226 8.80 20.14 -9.55
N TRP A 227 8.00 20.74 -8.67
CA TRP A 227 7.43 22.07 -8.91
C TRP A 227 8.53 23.15 -9.03
N ILE A 228 9.42 23.25 -8.04
CA ILE A 228 10.51 24.25 -8.01
C ILE A 228 11.39 24.14 -9.27
N ARG A 229 11.77 22.92 -9.64
CA ARG A 229 12.70 22.68 -10.75
C ARG A 229 12.07 22.96 -12.12
N THR A 230 10.77 22.71 -12.25
CA THR A 230 10.02 23.00 -13.48
C THR A 230 9.84 24.51 -13.64
N GLU A 231 9.47 25.24 -12.58
CA GLU A 231 9.35 26.70 -12.64
C GLU A 231 10.68 27.38 -12.99
N THR A 232 11.78 26.93 -12.36
CA THR A 232 13.11 27.49 -12.63
C THR A 232 13.49 27.32 -14.10
N ALA A 233 13.21 26.15 -14.69
CA ALA A 233 13.49 25.89 -16.10
C ALA A 233 12.67 26.82 -17.02
N THR A 234 11.37 27.02 -16.73
CA THR A 234 10.52 27.92 -17.52
C THR A 234 10.94 29.39 -17.45
N ARG A 235 11.42 29.86 -16.29
CA ARG A 235 11.92 31.24 -16.12
C ARG A 235 13.23 31.47 -16.86
N SER A 236 14.12 30.47 -16.93
CA SER A 236 15.37 30.57 -17.69
C SER A 236 15.19 30.54 -19.21
N SER A 237 14.03 30.12 -19.70
CA SER A 237 13.72 30.05 -21.14
C SER A 237 12.91 31.23 -21.68
N SER A 238 12.48 32.16 -20.81
CA SER A 238 11.84 33.41 -21.24
C SER A 238 12.90 34.50 -21.42
N PRO A 239 13.00 35.14 -22.60
CA PRO A 239 13.99 36.18 -22.90
C PRO A 239 13.75 37.49 -22.15
#